data_AF-A0AB36FLK5-F1
#
_entry.id   AF-A0AB36FLK5-F1
#
_cell.length_a   1.000
_cell.length_b   1.000
_cell.length_c   1.000
_cell.angle_alpha   90.00
_cell.angle_beta   90.00
_cell.angle_gamma   90.00
#
_symmetry.space_group_name_H-M   'P 1'
#
loop_
_entity.id
_entity.type
_entity.pdbx_description
1 polymer ?
#
loop_
_entity_poly.entity_id
_entity_poly.type
_entity_poly.pdbx_seq_one_letter_code
_entity_poly.pdbx_strand_id
1 'polypeptide(L)' 'MTSEEFNAWADKYSLSIEQAAKVLGTSRANGFKYANGSRPISKSVAYGAEAIDLLSQKDSLKLIQKRLA' A
#
# COMPACT_ATOMS: atom_id res chain seq x y z
N MET A 1 0.56 -3.78 -10.53
CA MET A 1 1.35 -3.13 -9.47
C MET A 1 2.83 -3.47 -9.63
N THR A 2 3.56 -2.58 -10.30
CA THR A 2 5.02 -2.47 -10.32
C THR A 2 5.54 -1.72 -9.09
N SER A 3 6.86 -1.65 -8.92
CA SER A 3 7.49 -0.82 -7.88
C SER A 3 7.04 0.64 -7.97
N GLU A 4 6.98 1.20 -9.17
CA GLU A 4 6.57 2.58 -9.42
C GLU A 4 5.11 2.79 -9.01
N GLU A 5 4.22 1.88 -9.38
CA GLU A 5 2.80 1.91 -9.00
C GLU A 5 2.61 1.79 -7.48
N PHE A 6 3.44 0.97 -6.80
CA PHE A 6 3.40 0.84 -5.35
C PHE A 6 3.85 2.13 -4.64
N ASN A 7 4.95 2.76 -5.10
CA ASN A 7 5.41 4.03 -4.56
C ASN A 7 4.39 5.14 -4.80
N ALA A 8 3.84 5.23 -6.02
CA ALA A 8 2.80 6.20 -6.35
C ALA A 8 1.53 6.02 -5.48
N TRP A 9 1.15 4.78 -5.17
CA TRP A 9 0.04 4.49 -4.27
C TRP A 9 0.33 4.93 -2.83
N ALA A 10 1.55 4.70 -2.33
CA ALA A 10 1.96 5.18 -1.01
C ALA A 10 1.93 6.72 -0.94
N ASP A 11 2.48 7.39 -1.96
CA ASP A 11 2.51 8.85 -2.07
C ASP A 11 1.11 9.47 -2.17
N LYS A 12 0.20 8.84 -2.93
CA LYS A 12 -1.22 9.25 -3.05
C LYS A 12 -1.91 9.42 -1.69
N TYR A 13 -1.55 8.58 -0.72
CA TYR A 13 -2.09 8.61 0.63
C TYR A 13 -1.14 9.20 1.67
N SER A 14 -0.04 9.82 1.23
CA SER A 14 1.01 10.39 2.09
C SER A 14 1.56 9.39 3.12
N LEU A 15 1.74 8.14 2.71
CA LEU A 15 2.23 7.05 3.56
C LEU A 15 3.72 6.82 3.36
N SER A 16 4.43 6.54 4.45
CA SER A 16 5.76 5.93 4.33
C SER A 16 5.63 4.50 3.77
N ILE A 17 6.70 3.96 3.20
CA ILE A 17 6.73 2.57 2.70
C ILE A 17 6.36 1.55 3.80
N GLU A 18 6.76 1.83 5.05
CA GLU A 18 6.39 1.00 6.20
C GLU A 18 4.89 1.07 6.51
N GLN A 19 4.31 2.27 6.46
CA GLN A 19 2.87 2.46 6.65
C GLN A 19 2.08 1.81 5.52
N ALA A 20 2.50 1.96 4.26
CA ALA A 20 1.89 1.30 3.12
C ALA A 20 1.92 -0.22 3.26
N ALA A 21 3.05 -0.79 3.71
CA ALA A 21 3.16 -2.22 3.99
C ALA A 21 2.18 -2.69 5.08
N LYS A 22 2.10 -1.94 6.20
CA LYS A 22 1.15 -2.21 7.29
C LYS A 22 -0.29 -2.16 6.79
N VAL A 23 -0.65 -1.09 6.07
CA VAL A 23 -1.99 -0.90 5.50
C VAL A 23 -2.34 -2.02 4.54
N LEU A 24 -1.42 -2.45 3.67
CA LEU A 24 -1.67 -3.52 2.69
C LEU A 24 -1.50 -4.93 3.26
N GLY A 25 -1.27 -5.06 4.57
CA GLY A 25 -1.23 -6.36 5.25
C GLY A 25 -0.01 -7.21 4.90
N THR A 26 1.15 -6.58 4.65
CA THR A 26 2.42 -7.28 4.42
C THR A 26 3.49 -6.85 5.41
N SER A 27 4.60 -7.58 5.48
CA SER A 27 5.70 -7.24 6.38
C SER A 27 6.44 -5.99 5.91
N ARG A 28 6.98 -5.22 6.86
CA ARG A 28 7.86 -4.06 6.59
C ARG A 28 8.98 -4.41 5.60
N ALA A 29 9.63 -5.56 5.81
CA ALA A 29 10.70 -6.02 4.92
C ALA A 29 10.23 -6.25 3.48
N ASN A 30 9.04 -6.82 3.28
CA ASN A 30 8.47 -6.95 1.94
C ASN A 30 8.09 -5.60 1.34
N GLY A 31 7.56 -4.67 2.14
CA GLY A 31 7.28 -3.30 1.71
C GLY A 31 8.48 -2.61 1.08
N PHE A 32 9.64 -2.64 1.74
CA PHE A 32 10.87 -2.08 1.19
C PHE A 32 11.34 -2.80 -0.08
N LYS A 33 11.20 -4.13 -0.14
CA LYS A 33 11.56 -4.90 -1.33
C LYS A 33 10.63 -4.63 -2.53
N TYR A 34 9.36 -4.32 -2.26
CA TYR A 34 8.41 -3.89 -3.28
C TYR A 34 8.74 -2.49 -3.77
N ALA A 35 8.98 -1.55 -2.85
CA ALA A 35 9.29 -0.16 -3.17
C ALA A 35 10.56 -0.02 -4.01
N ASN A 36 11.60 -0.82 -3.74
CA ASN A 36 12.86 -0.78 -4.48
C ASN A 36 12.91 -1.75 -5.69
N GLY A 37 11.83 -2.46 -5.99
CA GLY A 37 11.74 -3.38 -7.13
C GLY A 37 12.55 -4.69 -6.99
N SER A 38 13.24 -4.93 -5.87
CA SER A 38 14.00 -6.17 -5.64
C SER A 38 13.12 -7.41 -5.46
N ARG A 39 11.82 -7.22 -5.25
CA ARG A 39 10.81 -8.28 -5.21
C ARG A 39 9.56 -7.84 -5.97
N PRO A 40 8.98 -8.71 -6.83
CA PRO A 40 7.66 -8.47 -7.40
C PRO A 40 6.59 -8.37 -6.32
N ILE A 41 5.67 -7.42 -6.46
CA ILE A 41 4.52 -7.25 -5.56
C ILE A 41 3.56 -8.43 -5.71
N SER A 42 3.13 -9.00 -4.59
CA SER A 42 2.16 -10.11 -4.62
C SER A 42 0.81 -9.63 -5.11
N LYS A 43 0.08 -10.50 -5.85
CA LYS A 43 -1.27 -10.20 -6.33
C LYS A 43 -2.21 -9.77 -5.20
N SER A 44 -2.10 -10.38 -4.02
CA SER A 44 -2.89 -10.01 -2.84
C SER A 44 -2.66 -8.56 -2.39
N VAL A 45 -1.41 -8.08 -2.42
CA VAL A 45 -1.07 -6.69 -2.04
C VAL A 45 -1.57 -5.72 -3.10
N ALA A 46 -1.41 -6.07 -4.38
CA ALA A 46 -1.92 -5.27 -5.50
C ALA A 46 -3.45 -5.11 -5.45
N TYR A 47 -4.19 -6.21 -5.28
CA TYR A 47 -5.65 -6.15 -5.14
C TYR A 47 -6.10 -5.44 -3.86
N GLY A 48 -5.31 -5.53 -2.78
CA GLY A 48 -5.57 -4.77 -1.56
C GLY A 48 -5.50 -3.26 -1.78
N ALA A 49 -4.52 -2.79 -2.56
CA ALA A 49 -4.39 -1.38 -2.91
C ALA A 49 -5.52 -0.91 -3.82
N GLU A 50 -5.84 -1.69 -4.86
CA GLU A 50 -6.96 -1.42 -5.77
C GLU A 50 -8.31 -1.37 -5.04
N ALA A 51 -8.55 -2.29 -4.10
CA ALA A 51 -9.77 -2.29 -3.31
C ALA A 51 -9.92 -1.03 -2.43
N ILE A 52 -8.81 -0.49 -1.90
CA ILE A 52 -8.83 0.78 -1.15
C ILE A 52 -9.13 1.95 -2.09
N ASP A 53 -8.60 1.92 -3.32
CA ASP A 53 -8.77 2.96 -4.34
C ASP A 53 -10.21 3.02 -4.89
N LEU A 54 -10.92 1.89 -4.89
CA LEU A 54 -12.33 1.82 -5.32
C LEU A 54 -13.32 2.41 -4.29
N LEU A 55 -12.88 2.65 -3.06
CA LEU A 55 -13.72 3.29 -2.04
C LEU A 55 -13.84 4.80 -2.28
N SER A 56 -14.87 5.41 -1.69
CA SER A 56 -14.92 6.86 -1.59
C SER A 56 -13.67 7.37 -0.85
N GLN A 57 -13.14 8.54 -1.22
CA GLN A 57 -11.93 9.08 -0.58
C GLN A 57 -12.05 9.12 0.96
N LYS A 58 -13.24 9.46 1.47
CA LYS A 58 -13.54 9.46 2.91
C LYS A 58 -13.38 8.08 3.53
N ASP A 59 -13.88 7.04 2.88
CA ASP A 59 -13.83 5.67 3.38
C ASP A 59 -12.43 5.05 3.23
N SER A 60 -11.71 5.35 2.14
CA SER A 60 -10.30 4.97 1.99
C SER A 60 -9.47 5.52 3.15
N LEU A 61 -9.58 6.82 3.44
CA LEU A 61 -8.84 7.48 4.52
C LEU A 61 -9.21 6.92 5.89
N LYS A 62 -10.50 6.70 6.16
CA LYS A 62 -10.98 6.08 7.40
C LYS A 62 -10.40 4.67 7.59
N LEU A 63 -10.36 3.86 6.54
CA LEU A 63 -9.79 2.51 6.59
C LEU A 63 -8.27 2.56 6.82
N ILE A 64 -7.56 3.43 6.11
CA ILE A 64 -6.11 3.62 6.26
C ILE A 64 -5.79 4.00 7.71
N GLN A 65 -6.46 5.00 8.26
CA GLN A 65 -6.28 5.42 9.66
C GLN A 65 -6.53 4.27 10.64
N LYS A 66 -7.59 3.48 10.42
CA LYS A 66 -7.91 2.31 11.27
C LYS A 66 -6.81 1.25 11.22
N ARG A 67 -6.16 1.05 10.07
CA ARG A 67 -5.05 0.08 9.93
C ARG A 67 -3.72 0.60 10.48
N LEU A 68 -3.57 1.91 10.61
CA LEU A 68 -2.35 2.52 11.14
C LEU A 68 -2.35 2.68 12.66
N ALA A 69 -3.53 2.75 13.29
CA ALA A 69 -3.69 2.59 14.74
C ALA A 69 -3.06 1.28 15.26
#